data_AF-A0A1M5JFZ3-F1
#
_entry.id   AF-A0A1M5JFZ3-F1
#
_cell.length_a   1.000
_cell.length_b   1.000
_cell.length_c   1.000
_cell.angle_alpha   90.00
_cell.angle_beta   90.00
_cell.angle_gamma   90.00
#
_symmetry.space_group_name_H-M   'P 1'
#
loop_
_entity.id
_entity.type
_entity.pdbx_description
1 polymer ?
#
loop_
_entity_poly.entity_id
_entity_poly.type
_entity_poly.pdbx_seq_one_letter_code
_entity_poly.pdbx_strand_id
1 'polypeptide(L)' 'MNREELQNKLDELKSDYVRIQSDLDKLVYVRGRASSAEEQLIRLEKEIADIYKQLDD' A
#
# COMPACT_ATOMS: atom_id res chain seq x y z
N MET A 1 -14.99 9.32 -8.29
CA MET A 1 -13.79 9.27 -9.14
C MET A 1 -14.18 8.59 -10.43
N ASN A 2 -13.60 9.00 -11.54
CA ASN A 2 -13.73 8.25 -12.79
C ASN A 2 -12.73 7.06 -12.81
N ARG A 3 -12.87 6.16 -13.78
CA ARG A 3 -12.03 4.96 -13.90
C ARG A 3 -10.53 5.29 -13.99
N GLU A 4 -10.16 6.36 -14.70
CA GLU A 4 -8.77 6.79 -14.87
C GLU A 4 -8.19 7.32 -13.55
N GLU A 5 -8.95 8.13 -12.82
CA GLU A 5 -8.56 8.62 -11.48
C GLU A 5 -8.37 7.47 -10.49
N LEU A 6 -9.24 6.45 -10.53
CA LEU A 6 -9.13 5.26 -9.70
C LEU A 6 -7.87 4.45 -10.05
N GLN A 7 -7.57 4.31 -11.33
CA GLN A 7 -6.37 3.60 -11.80
C GLN A 7 -5.09 4.35 -11.40
N ASN A 8 -5.06 5.67 -11.57
CA ASN A 8 -3.93 6.50 -11.15
C ASN A 8 -3.69 6.40 -9.64
N LYS A 9 -4.76 6.50 -8.85
CA LYS A 9 -4.68 6.34 -7.39
C LYS A 9 -4.21 4.94 -7.00
N LEU A 10 -4.68 3.90 -7.70
CA LEU A 10 -4.23 2.53 -7.47
C LEU A 10 -2.73 2.36 -7.72
N ASP A 11 -2.20 3.00 -8.76
CA ASP A 11 -0.78 2.96 -9.09
C ASP A 11 0.08 3.68 -8.04
N GLU A 12 -0.39 4.83 -7.55
CA GLU A 12 0.25 5.53 -6.41
C GLU A 12 0.29 4.64 -5.15
N LEU A 13 -0.85 4.06 -4.77
CA LEU A 13 -0.95 3.19 -3.58
C LEU A 13 -0.04 1.95 -3.68
N LYS A 14 0.06 1.35 -4.88
CA LYS A 14 0.96 0.21 -5.13
C LYS A 14 2.43 0.63 -5.05
N SER A 15 2.78 1.80 -5.58
CA SER A 15 4.13 2.33 -5.48
C SER A 15 4.54 2.54 -4.03
N ASP A 16 3.66 3.12 -3.21
CA ASP A 16 3.90 3.31 -1.78
C ASP A 16 3.99 1.98 -1.02
N TYR A 17 3.15 1.00 -1.36
CA TYR A 17 3.21 -0.33 -0.78
C TYR A 17 4.58 -0.98 -0.98
N VAL A 18 5.08 -0.99 -2.23
CA VAL A 18 6.40 -1.57 -2.56
C VAL A 18 7.52 -0.86 -1.81
N ARG A 19 7.46 0.48 -1.72
CA ARG A 19 8.47 1.26 -0.99
C ARG A 19 8.49 0.90 0.50
N ILE A 20 7.33 0.90 1.15
CA ILE A 20 7.22 0.60 2.58
C ILE A 20 7.61 -0.85 2.87
N GLN A 21 7.25 -1.79 1.99
CA GLN A 21 7.66 -3.19 2.12
C GLN A 21 9.18 -3.33 2.07
N SER A 22 9.84 -2.67 1.12
CA SER A 22 11.31 -2.64 1.05
C SER A 22 11.94 -2.03 2.32
N ASP A 23 11.35 -0.99 2.88
CA ASP A 23 11.84 -0.36 4.11
C ASP A 23 11.62 -1.28 5.34
N LEU A 24 10.49 -2.00 5.39
CA LEU A 24 10.20 -3.00 6.40
C LEU A 24 11.21 -4.15 6.36
N ASP A 25 11.54 -4.69 5.18
CA ASP A 25 12.53 -5.76 5.02
C ASP A 25 13.90 -5.33 5.58
N LYS A 26 14.30 -4.08 5.34
CA LYS A 26 15.53 -3.50 5.91
C LYS A 26 15.44 -3.36 7.43
N LEU A 27 14.31 -2.91 7.97
CA LEU A 27 14.11 -2.74 9.42
C LEU A 27 14.18 -4.09 10.15
N VAL A 28 13.54 -5.12 9.60
CA VAL A 28 13.58 -6.49 10.14
C VAL A 28 15.01 -7.02 10.09
N TYR A 29 15.73 -6.79 8.98
CA TYR A 29 17.14 -7.19 8.85
C TYR A 29 18.04 -6.62 9.94
N VAL A 30 17.84 -5.34 10.33
CA VAL A 30 18.61 -4.70 11.41
C VAL A 30 18.03 -4.91 12.81
N ARG A 31 17.03 -5.80 12.97
CA ARG A 31 16.28 -6.04 14.22
C ARG A 31 15.64 -4.76 14.82
N GLY A 32 15.29 -3.81 13.97
CA GLY A 32 14.56 -2.60 14.33
C GLY A 32 13.07 -2.88 14.62
N ARG A 33 12.35 -1.88 15.13
CA ARG A 33 10.91 -1.99 15.37
C ARG A 33 10.15 -1.85 14.04
N ALA A 34 9.49 -2.92 13.60
CA ALA A 34 8.72 -3.03 12.35
C ALA A 34 7.26 -2.54 12.43
N SER A 35 6.70 -2.43 13.64
CA SER A 35 5.25 -2.31 13.86
C SER A 35 4.58 -1.13 13.14
N SER A 36 5.26 0.01 13.01
CA SER A 36 4.70 1.18 12.33
C SER A 36 4.66 1.04 10.80
N ALA A 37 5.58 0.28 10.20
CA ALA A 37 5.59 -0.01 8.78
C ALA A 37 4.54 -1.08 8.43
N GLU A 38 4.40 -2.11 9.28
CA GLU A 38 3.37 -3.14 9.14
C GLU A 38 1.96 -2.54 9.19
N GLU A 39 1.68 -1.65 10.15
CA GLU A 39 0.39 -0.95 10.21
C GLU A 39 0.10 -0.09 8.97
N GLN A 40 1.14 0.50 8.36
CA GLN A 40 0.98 1.27 7.12
C GLN A 40 0.64 0.35 5.94
N LEU A 41 1.30 -0.81 5.83
CA LEU A 41 1.00 -1.78 4.78
C LEU A 41 -0.45 -2.28 4.89
N ILE A 42 -0.93 -2.61 6.10
CA ILE A 42 -2.32 -3.04 6.32
C ILE A 42 -3.32 -1.97 5.88
N ARG A 43 -3.02 -0.69 6.10
CA ARG A 43 -3.89 0.42 5.64
C ARG A 43 -3.90 0.52 4.12
N LEU A 44 -2.73 0.44 3.49
CA LEU A 44 -2.61 0.47 2.02
C LEU A 44 -3.35 -0.71 1.38
N GLU A 45 -3.24 -1.92 1.93
CA GLU A 45 -3.94 -3.10 1.43
C GLU A 45 -5.46 -2.93 1.46
N LYS A 46 -6.01 -2.34 2.53
CA LYS A 46 -7.44 -2.04 2.63
C LYS A 46 -7.86 -1.02 1.57
N GLU A 47 -7.10 0.05 1.42
CA GLU A 47 -7.42 1.09 0.45
C GLU A 47 -7.33 0.59 -1.00
N ILE A 48 -6.31 -0.21 -1.33
CA ILE A 48 -6.17 -0.89 -2.63
C ILE A 48 -7.37 -1.78 -2.90
N ALA A 49 -7.79 -2.60 -1.92
CA ALA A 49 -8.94 -3.47 -2.06
C ALA A 49 -10.24 -2.68 -2.31
N ASP A 50 -10.41 -1.54 -1.64
CA ASP A 50 -11.59 -0.69 -1.82
C ASP A 50 -11.58 0.04 -3.18
N ILE A 51 -10.41 0.37 -3.73
CA ILE A 51 -10.30 0.90 -5.10
C ILE A 51 -10.64 -0.17 -6.13
N TYR A 52 -10.20 -1.43 -5.94
CA TYR A 52 -10.58 -2.52 -6.83
C TYR A 52 -12.08 -2.76 -6.87
N LYS A 53 -12.77 -2.73 -5.72
CA LYS A 53 -14.24 -2.84 -5.69
C LYS A 53 -14.90 -1.73 -6.52
N GLN A 54 -14.43 -0.49 -6.39
CA GLN A 54 -14.95 0.65 -7.16
C GLN A 54 -14.65 0.58 -8.66
N LEU A 55 -13.64 -0.19 -9.08
CA LEU A 55 -13.31 -0.40 -10.50
C LEU A 55 -14.13 -1.53 -11.14
N ASP A 56 -14.61 -2.46 -10.31
CA ASP A 56 -15.45 -3.59 -10.71
C ASP A 56 -16.96 -3.25 -10.72
N ASP A 57 -17.36 -2.20 -9.99
CA ASP A 57 -18.71 -1.59 -10.00
C ASP A 57 -18.96 -0.68 -11.22
#